data_AF-A0A916MNH7-F1
#
_entry.id   AF-A0A916MNH7-F1
#
_cell.length_a   1.000
_cell.length_b   1.000
_cell.length_c   1.000
_cell.angle_alpha   90.00
_cell.angle_beta   90.00
_cell.angle_gamma   90.00
#
_symmetry.space_group_name_H-M   'P 1'
#
loop_
_entity.id
_entity.type
_entity.pdbx_description
1 polymer ?
#
loop_
_entity_poly.entity_id
_entity_poly.type
_entity_poly.pdbx_seq_one_letter_code
_entity_poly.pdbx_strand_id
1 'polypeptide(L)'
;HDFRRTSPRLMGENLDHNLALVEAIRALAEQKGASVAQIAIAWVLSRGRDVVPLVGARQRSRLVEALGALQVELTADDLAHLEQAVPLGAAAGERYNMHGMAALDSERK
;
A
#
# COMPACT_ATOMS: atom_id res chain seq x y z
N HIS A 1 -3.01 17.49 -14.40
CA HIS A 1 -2.04 16.47 -14.83
C HIS A 1 -2.22 15.23 -13.95
N ASP A 2 -2.63 14.09 -14.50
CA ASP A 2 -2.83 12.86 -13.73
C ASP A 2 -1.55 12.01 -13.78
N PHE A 3 -0.78 12.02 -12.67
CA PHE A 3 0.48 11.28 -12.53
C PHE A 3 0.33 9.78 -12.80
N ARG A 4 -0.85 9.20 -12.55
CA ARG A 4 -1.07 7.76 -12.71
C ARG A 4 -0.85 7.31 -14.14
N ARG A 5 -1.15 8.18 -15.13
CA ARG A 5 -0.97 7.90 -16.56
C ARG A 5 0.49 7.74 -16.99
N THR A 6 1.45 8.15 -16.15
CA THR A 6 2.88 8.08 -16.43
C THR A 6 3.64 7.26 -15.38
N SER A 7 2.93 6.67 -14.41
CA SER A 7 3.54 5.84 -13.37
C SER A 7 3.81 4.43 -13.90
N PRO A 8 5.07 3.94 -13.87
CA PRO A 8 5.40 2.60 -14.35
C PRO A 8 4.62 1.48 -13.65
N ARG A 9 4.27 1.67 -12.36
CA ARG A 9 3.48 0.68 -11.57
C ARG A 9 2.02 0.58 -11.97
N LEU A 10 1.49 1.57 -12.69
CA LEU A 10 0.05 1.72 -12.94
C LEU A 10 -0.29 1.58 -14.44
N MET A 11 0.58 0.91 -15.21
CA MET A 11 0.45 0.79 -16.67
C MET A 11 0.73 -0.63 -17.13
N GLY A 12 -0.03 -1.09 -18.14
CA GLY A 12 0.18 -2.38 -18.81
C GLY A 12 0.26 -3.56 -17.84
N GLU A 13 1.16 -4.50 -18.13
CA GLU A 13 1.35 -5.72 -17.34
C GLU A 13 1.78 -5.45 -15.89
N ASN A 14 2.43 -4.30 -15.62
CA ASN A 14 2.77 -3.92 -14.24
C ASN A 14 1.51 -3.62 -13.42
N LEU A 15 0.48 -3.01 -14.02
CA LEU A 15 -0.78 -2.77 -13.34
C LEU A 15 -1.45 -4.10 -12.99
N ASP A 16 -1.52 -5.02 -13.95
CA ASP A 16 -2.16 -6.32 -13.77
C ASP A 16 -1.45 -7.14 -12.67
N HIS A 17 -0.12 -7.18 -12.70
CA HIS A 17 0.69 -7.80 -11.65
C HIS A 17 0.45 -7.16 -10.28
N ASN A 18 0.48 -5.83 -10.20
CA ASN A 18 0.29 -5.12 -8.94
C ASN A 18 -1.15 -5.27 -8.39
N LEU A 19 -2.15 -5.39 -9.26
CA LEU A 19 -3.52 -5.70 -8.85
C LEU A 19 -3.62 -7.12 -8.29
N ALA A 20 -2.90 -8.09 -8.84
CA ALA A 20 -2.86 -9.44 -8.27
C ALA A 20 -2.30 -9.46 -6.83
N LEU A 21 -1.30 -8.62 -6.53
CA LEU A 21 -0.81 -8.43 -5.15
C LEU A 21 -1.90 -7.84 -4.24
N VAL A 22 -2.69 -6.89 -4.76
CA VAL A 22 -3.80 -6.27 -4.01
C VAL A 22 -4.90 -7.29 -3.71
N GLU A 23 -5.15 -8.26 -4.60
CA GLU A 23 -6.15 -9.30 -4.36
C GLU A 23 -5.80 -10.20 -3.16
N ALA A 24 -4.51 -10.44 -2.89
CA ALA A 24 -4.11 -11.13 -1.67
C ALA A 24 -4.47 -10.34 -0.39
N ILE A 25 -4.29 -9.02 -0.42
CA ILE A 25 -4.71 -8.13 0.67
C ILE A 25 -6.23 -8.12 0.81
N ARG A 26 -6.95 -8.17 -0.32
CA ARG A 26 -8.42 -8.21 -0.34
C ARG A 26 -8.97 -9.45 0.36
N ALA A 27 -8.40 -10.62 0.12
CA ALA A 27 -8.85 -11.85 0.77
C ALA A 27 -8.81 -11.73 2.31
N LEU A 28 -7.71 -11.17 2.85
CA LEU A 28 -7.61 -10.91 4.28
C LEU A 28 -8.58 -9.82 4.76
N ALA A 29 -8.77 -8.76 3.96
CA ALA A 29 -9.70 -7.69 4.27
C ALA A 29 -11.13 -8.22 4.43
N GLU A 30 -11.57 -9.11 3.53
CA GLU A 30 -12.87 -9.77 3.60
C GLU A 30 -13.01 -10.62 4.87
N GLN A 31 -12.00 -11.40 5.22
CA GLN A 31 -11.99 -12.21 6.44
C GLN A 31 -12.09 -11.35 7.72
N LYS A 32 -11.48 -10.17 7.71
CA LYS A 32 -11.46 -9.23 8.84
C LYS A 32 -12.64 -8.25 8.84
N GLY A 33 -13.52 -8.30 7.83
CA GLY A 33 -14.60 -7.32 7.69
C GLY A 33 -14.11 -5.89 7.52
N ALA A 34 -12.92 -5.71 6.92
CA ALA A 34 -12.24 -4.43 6.74
C ALA A 34 -12.09 -4.09 5.25
N SER A 35 -11.76 -2.85 4.94
CA SER A 35 -11.37 -2.45 3.58
C SER A 35 -9.89 -2.78 3.31
N VAL A 36 -9.53 -2.95 2.04
CA VAL A 36 -8.12 -3.13 1.63
C VAL A 36 -7.24 -2.00 2.16
N ALA A 37 -7.74 -0.77 2.14
CA ALA A 37 -7.01 0.39 2.67
C ALA A 37 -6.80 0.29 4.18
N GLN A 38 -7.79 -0.20 4.94
CA GLN A 38 -7.66 -0.41 6.37
C GLN A 38 -6.62 -1.49 6.69
N ILE A 39 -6.63 -2.62 5.98
CA ILE A 39 -5.60 -3.66 6.13
C ILE A 39 -4.20 -3.09 5.83
N ALA A 40 -4.05 -2.35 4.74
CA ALA A 40 -2.76 -1.76 4.39
C ALA A 40 -2.24 -0.77 5.46
N ILE A 41 -3.11 0.07 6.01
CA ILE A 41 -2.76 1.02 7.08
C ILE A 41 -2.43 0.28 8.38
N ALA A 42 -3.24 -0.71 8.78
CA ALA A 42 -2.99 -1.53 9.97
C ALA A 42 -1.66 -2.30 9.85
N TRP A 43 -1.34 -2.77 8.64
CA TRP A 43 -0.07 -3.43 8.37
C TRP A 43 1.12 -2.48 8.54
N VAL A 44 1.02 -1.22 8.09
CA VAL A 44 2.06 -0.20 8.36
C VAL A 44 2.18 0.09 9.86
N LEU A 45 1.06 0.26 10.57
CA LEU A 45 1.05 0.49 12.02
C LEU A 45 1.67 -0.67 12.82
N SER A 46 1.60 -1.90 12.30
CA SER A 46 2.20 -3.08 12.94
C SER A 46 3.73 -3.06 12.99
N ARG A 47 4.39 -2.15 12.24
CA ARG A 47 5.85 -2.14 12.07
C ARG A 47 6.62 -1.51 13.22
N GLY A 48 5.95 -0.85 14.16
CA GLY A 48 6.58 -0.27 15.33
C GLY A 48 5.66 0.70 16.03
N ARG A 49 5.87 0.89 17.33
CA ARG A 49 5.09 1.84 18.14
C ARG A 49 5.41 3.31 17.80
N ASP A 50 6.53 3.53 17.15
CA ASP A 50 7.05 4.79 16.64
C ASP A 50 6.68 5.06 15.17
N VAL A 51 5.95 4.14 14.53
CA VAL A 51 5.48 4.29 13.14
C VAL A 51 4.12 4.97 13.13
N VAL A 52 4.04 6.15 12.50
CA VAL A 52 2.80 6.91 12.33
C VAL A 52 2.53 7.13 10.83
N PRO A 53 1.55 6.44 10.22
CA PRO A 53 1.23 6.63 8.82
C PRO A 53 0.55 7.98 8.58
N LEU A 54 1.01 8.71 7.57
CA LEU A 54 0.35 9.92 7.09
C LEU A 54 -0.71 9.55 6.06
N VAL A 55 -1.97 9.53 6.48
CA VAL A 55 -3.11 9.18 5.61
C VAL A 55 -3.82 10.43 5.12
N GLY A 56 -3.68 10.73 3.83
CA GLY A 56 -4.38 11.86 3.20
C GLY A 56 -5.84 11.55 2.89
N ALA A 57 -6.76 12.43 3.29
CA ALA A 57 -8.17 12.31 2.96
C ALA A 57 -8.77 13.68 2.60
N ARG A 58 -9.41 13.79 1.42
CA ARG A 58 -10.07 15.02 0.98
C ARG A 58 -11.48 15.18 1.57
N GLN A 59 -12.13 14.07 1.91
CA GLN A 59 -13.50 14.02 2.42
C GLN A 59 -13.51 13.39 3.80
N ARG A 60 -14.38 13.88 4.70
CA ARG A 60 -14.50 13.35 6.05
C ARG A 60 -14.87 11.86 6.07
N SER A 61 -15.74 11.41 5.18
CA SER A 61 -16.10 9.99 5.05
C SER A 61 -14.89 9.10 4.78
N ARG A 62 -13.96 9.54 3.90
CA ARG A 62 -12.72 8.81 3.60
C ARG A 62 -11.76 8.80 4.77
N LEU A 63 -11.71 9.89 5.55
CA LEU A 63 -10.94 9.91 6.79
C LEU A 63 -11.50 8.90 7.81
N VAL A 64 -12.83 8.89 8.01
CA VAL A 64 -13.50 7.95 8.93
C VAL A 64 -13.25 6.51 8.51
N GLU A 65 -13.36 6.21 7.20
CA GLU A 65 -13.03 4.89 6.65
C GLU A 65 -11.58 4.50 6.99
N ALA A 66 -10.61 5.38 6.72
CA ALA A 66 -9.21 5.10 7.01
C ALA A 66 -8.91 4.93 8.50
N LEU A 67 -9.54 5.72 9.38
CA LEU A 67 -9.41 5.59 10.82
C LEU A 67 -9.92 4.26 11.36
N GLY A 68 -10.82 3.59 10.62
CA GLY A 68 -11.24 2.21 10.86
C GLY A 68 -10.09 1.20 10.92
N ALA A 69 -8.91 1.54 10.35
CA ALA A 69 -7.70 0.72 10.43
C ALA A 69 -7.20 0.54 11.87
N LEU A 70 -7.49 1.48 12.77
CA LEU A 70 -7.05 1.43 14.17
C LEU A 70 -7.74 0.32 14.98
N GLN A 71 -8.85 -0.20 14.47
CA GLN A 71 -9.62 -1.29 15.08
C GLN A 71 -9.29 -2.65 14.44
N VAL A 72 -8.44 -2.68 13.41
CA VAL A 72 -8.03 -3.92 12.76
C VAL A 72 -6.87 -4.55 13.56
N GLU A 73 -7.13 -5.72 14.13
CA GLU A 73 -6.10 -6.54 14.77
C GLU A 73 -5.54 -7.56 13.77
N LEU A 74 -4.26 -7.39 13.40
CA LEU A 74 -3.50 -8.34 12.60
C LEU A 74 -2.73 -9.26 13.52
N THR A 75 -3.01 -10.56 13.42
CA THR A 75 -2.27 -11.62 14.13
C THR A 75 -0.91 -11.85 13.48
N ALA A 76 -0.03 -12.59 14.15
CA ALA A 76 1.25 -12.98 13.58
C ALA A 76 1.09 -13.75 12.25
N ASP A 77 0.05 -14.59 12.14
CA ASP A 77 -0.24 -15.35 10.93
C ASP A 77 -0.74 -14.44 9.80
N ASP A 78 -1.57 -13.45 10.11
CA ASP A 78 -2.01 -12.44 9.13
C ASP A 78 -0.81 -11.67 8.56
N LEU A 79 0.12 -11.26 9.44
CA LEU A 79 1.33 -10.54 9.06
C LEU A 79 2.25 -11.39 8.19
N ALA A 80 2.45 -12.66 8.57
CA ALA A 80 3.24 -13.61 7.80
C ALA A 80 2.62 -13.86 6.42
N HIS A 81 1.29 -13.99 6.36
CA HIS A 81 0.57 -14.14 5.09
C HIS A 81 0.76 -12.93 4.18
N LEU A 82 0.61 -11.71 4.71
CA LEU A 82 0.83 -10.47 3.95
C LEU A 82 2.28 -10.35 3.44
N GLU A 83 3.27 -10.70 4.26
CA GLU A 83 4.68 -10.68 3.87
C GLU A 83 5.03 -11.71 2.80
N GLN A 84 4.42 -12.89 2.85
CA GLN A 84 4.58 -13.92 1.82
C GLN A 84 3.90 -13.53 0.51
N ALA A 85 2.70 -12.94 0.59
CA ALA A 85 1.95 -12.54 -0.59
C ALA A 85 2.51 -11.28 -1.26
N VAL A 86 3.04 -10.34 -0.47
CA VAL A 86 3.58 -9.07 -0.94
C VAL A 86 4.99 -8.86 -0.37
N PRO A 87 5.99 -9.64 -0.82
CA PRO A 87 7.36 -9.51 -0.34
C PRO A 87 7.97 -8.16 -0.72
N LEU A 88 9.08 -7.80 -0.05
CA LEU A 88 9.83 -6.59 -0.39
C LEU A 88 10.25 -6.63 -1.87
N GLY A 89 9.90 -5.58 -2.61
CA GLY A 89 10.19 -5.48 -4.04
C GLY A 89 9.21 -6.21 -4.96
N ALA A 90 8.12 -6.78 -4.43
CA ALA A 90 7.12 -7.50 -5.24
C ALA A 90 6.42 -6.62 -6.28
N ALA A 91 6.29 -5.32 -6.02
CA ALA A 91 5.60 -4.40 -6.92
C ALA A 91 6.38 -4.25 -8.24
N ALA A 92 5.74 -4.57 -9.36
CA ALA A 92 6.32 -4.46 -10.69
C ALA A 92 6.33 -3.00 -11.17
N GLY A 93 7.46 -2.58 -11.74
CA GLY A 93 7.69 -1.22 -12.21
C GLY A 93 8.27 -0.27 -11.15
N GLU A 94 9.03 0.72 -11.64
CA GLU A 94 9.63 1.75 -10.80
C GLU A 94 8.60 2.64 -10.10
N ARG A 95 8.95 3.14 -8.91
CA ARG A 95 8.07 4.00 -8.11
C ARG A 95 7.69 5.29 -8.84
N TYR A 96 8.63 5.84 -9.60
CA TYR A 96 8.43 7.01 -10.46
C TYR A 96 8.91 6.70 -11.87
N ASN A 97 8.51 7.52 -12.84
CA ASN A 97 9.12 7.45 -14.17
C ASN A 97 10.60 7.85 -14.12
N MET A 98 11.32 7.65 -15.23
CA MET A 98 12.75 7.89 -15.31
C MET A 98 13.17 9.30 -14.84
N HIS A 99 12.37 10.32 -15.17
CA HIS A 99 12.61 11.71 -14.73
C HIS A 99 12.45 11.88 -13.22
N GLY A 100 11.42 11.27 -12.62
CA GLY A 100 11.18 11.32 -11.18
C GLY A 100 12.21 10.50 -10.39
N MET A 101 12.68 9.38 -10.93
CA MET A 101 13.76 8.60 -10.30
C MET A 101 15.08 9.37 -10.30
N ALA A 102 15.43 10.06 -11.39
CA ALA A 102 16.65 10.87 -11.46
C ALA A 102 16.67 12.03 -10.43
N ALA A 103 15.50 12.53 -10.02
CA ALA A 103 15.42 13.55 -8.96
C ALA A 103 15.75 12.99 -7.57
N LEU A 104 15.45 11.70 -7.30
CA LEU A 104 15.79 11.07 -6.02
C LEU A 104 17.29 10.81 -5.88
N ASP A 105 17.97 10.48 -6.98
CA ASP A 105 19.43 10.30 -6.98
C ASP A 105 20.19 11.60 -6.68
N SER A 106 19.56 12.76 -6.89
CA SER A 106 20.17 14.07 -6.61
C SER A 106 20.34 14.37 -5.12
N GLU A 107 19.66 13.63 -4.25
CA GLU A 107 19.77 13.73 -2.78
C GLU A 107 20.86 12.80 -2.20
N ARG A 108 21.46 11.92 -3.03
CA ARG A 108 22.65 11.14 -2.69
C ARG A 108 23.91 11.97 -2.99
N LYS A 109 24.16 13.02 -2.22
CA LYS A 109 25.47 13.70 -2.18
C LYS A 109 26.10 13.57 -0.79
#